data_AF-A0A7C7CZY0-F1
#
_entry.id   AF-A0A7C7CZY0-F1
#
_cell.length_a   1.000
_cell.length_b   1.000
_cell.length_c   1.000
_cell.angle_alpha   90.00
_cell.angle_beta   90.00
_cell.angle_gamma   90.00
#
_symmetry.space_group_name_H-M   'P 1'
#
loop_
_entity.id
_entity.type
_entity.pdbx_description
1 polymer ?
#
loop_
_entity_poly.entity_id
_entity_poly.type
_entity_poly.pdbx_seq_one_letter_code
_entity_poly.pdbx_strand_id
1 'polypeptide(L)'
;MALIENIQRENLNPIEEAEAYNYLNNRFKLTQRKIAKSVGKKRVTISNSLRLLTLPREIKESIRNGRLSAGHGRAILMMKTHNSMIGLWKKIIKGKMSVRAAEDWAKEKTLKKLELKKKVI
;
A
#
# COMPACT_ATOMS: atom_id res chain seq x y z
N MET A 1 6.68 17.76 -21.36
CA MET A 1 5.35 17.50 -20.76
C MET A 1 4.98 16.06 -21.07
N ALA A 2 5.34 15.09 -20.21
CA ALA A 2 5.11 13.67 -20.56
C ALA A 2 4.95 12.75 -19.34
N LEU A 3 5.70 12.99 -18.25
CA LEU A 3 5.61 12.10 -17.08
C LEU A 3 4.31 12.31 -16.29
N ILE A 4 3.88 13.58 -16.12
CA ILE A 4 2.72 13.93 -15.30
C ILE A 4 1.40 13.53 -15.98
N GLU A 5 1.29 13.71 -17.31
CA GLU A 5 0.13 13.23 -18.09
C GLU A 5 0.04 11.70 -18.12
N ASN A 6 1.17 11.00 -18.23
CA ASN A 6 1.17 9.55 -18.15
C ASN A 6 0.65 9.07 -16.79
N ILE A 7 1.02 9.73 -15.69
CA ILE A 7 0.54 9.44 -14.32
C ILE A 7 -0.97 9.68 -14.17
N GLN A 8 -1.56 10.59 -14.96
CA GLN A 8 -3.00 10.87 -14.92
C GLN A 8 -3.84 9.89 -15.75
N ARG A 9 -3.22 8.91 -16.43
CA ARG A 9 -3.99 7.89 -17.16
C ARG A 9 -4.84 7.05 -16.21
N GLU A 10 -6.12 6.95 -16.55
CA GLU A 10 -7.15 6.27 -15.75
C GLU A 10 -6.93 4.74 -15.60
N ASN A 11 -5.99 4.15 -16.33
CA ASN A 11 -5.68 2.71 -16.34
C ASN A 11 -4.38 2.32 -15.60
N LEU A 12 -3.76 3.24 -14.85
CA LEU A 12 -2.52 2.92 -14.13
C LEU A 12 -2.76 1.98 -12.95
N ASN A 13 -1.94 0.94 -12.86
CA ASN A 13 -1.93 0.11 -11.66
C ASN A 13 -1.43 0.93 -10.46
N PRO A 14 -1.95 0.67 -9.25
CA PRO A 14 -1.54 1.40 -8.04
C PRO A 14 -0.04 1.32 -7.73
N ILE A 15 0.63 0.22 -8.15
CA ILE A 15 2.07 0.06 -8.00
C ILE A 15 2.83 0.96 -8.97
N GLU A 16 2.40 1.04 -10.23
CA GLU A 16 3.05 1.85 -11.26
C GLU A 16 2.91 3.33 -10.96
N GLU A 17 1.74 3.74 -10.46
CA GLU A 17 1.51 5.09 -9.96
C GLU A 17 2.48 5.42 -8.80
N ALA A 18 2.65 4.49 -7.86
CA ALA A 18 3.57 4.65 -6.75
C ALA A 18 5.03 4.76 -7.21
N GLU A 19 5.46 3.94 -8.17
CA GLU A 19 6.80 4.01 -8.77
C GLU A 19 7.03 5.35 -9.45
N ALA A 20 6.04 5.87 -10.17
CA ALA A 20 6.12 7.17 -10.79
C ALA A 20 6.23 8.31 -9.75
N TYR A 21 5.46 8.25 -8.65
CA TYR A 21 5.62 9.20 -7.54
C TYR A 21 7.01 9.10 -6.89
N ASN A 22 7.53 7.89 -6.72
CA ASN A 22 8.87 7.68 -6.15
C ASN A 22 9.95 8.23 -7.08
N TYR A 23 9.79 8.04 -8.39
CA TYR A 23 10.66 8.62 -9.40
C TYR A 23 10.62 10.15 -9.36
N LEU A 24 9.43 10.76 -9.27
CA LEU A 24 9.30 12.22 -9.12
C LEU A 24 9.97 12.73 -7.84
N ASN A 25 9.82 12.02 -6.73
CA ASN A 25 10.46 12.36 -5.46
C ASN A 25 11.99 12.27 -5.55
N ASN A 26 12.54 11.21 -6.15
CA ASN A 26 14.00 11.01 -6.23
C ASN A 26 14.66 11.89 -7.31
N ARG A 27 14.11 11.90 -8.53
CA ARG A 27 14.68 12.63 -9.67
C ARG A 27 14.56 14.14 -9.46
N PHE A 28 13.38 14.62 -9.09
CA PHE A 28 13.11 16.06 -9.01
C PHE A 28 13.20 16.60 -7.57
N LYS A 29 13.57 15.77 -6.59
CA LYS A 29 13.62 16.12 -5.15
C LYS A 29 12.33 16.81 -4.67
N LEU A 30 11.20 16.46 -5.28
CA LEU A 30 9.91 17.08 -4.99
C LEU A 30 9.32 16.44 -3.74
N THR A 31 8.92 17.26 -2.78
CA THR A 31 8.20 16.76 -1.61
C THR A 31 6.85 16.17 -2.00
N GLN A 32 6.36 15.19 -1.23
CA GLN A 32 5.05 14.58 -1.44
C GLN A 32 3.91 15.62 -1.56
N ARG A 33 4.05 16.77 -0.89
CA ARG A 33 3.08 17.88 -0.98
C ARG A 33 3.12 18.58 -2.34
N LYS A 34 4.31 18.79 -2.91
CA LYS A 34 4.46 19.36 -4.26
C LYS A 34 3.94 18.39 -5.33
N ILE A 35 4.31 17.10 -5.23
CA ILE A 35 3.82 16.06 -6.13
C ILE A 35 2.28 16.02 -6.11
N ALA A 36 1.69 15.96 -4.92
CA ALA A 36 0.24 15.98 -4.73
C ALA A 36 -0.44 17.18 -5.43
N LYS A 37 0.14 18.38 -5.29
CA LYS A 37 -0.36 19.59 -5.96
C LYS A 37 -0.23 19.49 -7.48
N SER A 38 0.87 18.95 -8.00
CA SER A 38 1.10 18.76 -9.43
C SER A 38 0.17 17.74 -10.07
N VAL A 39 -0.22 16.68 -9.35
CA VAL A 39 -1.12 15.64 -9.86
C VAL A 39 -2.59 15.82 -9.46
N GLY A 40 -2.92 16.89 -8.74
CA GLY A 40 -4.29 17.17 -8.29
C GLY A 40 -4.85 16.17 -7.26
N LYS A 41 -3.98 15.49 -6.50
CA LYS A 41 -4.38 14.50 -5.48
C LYS A 41 -4.06 15.00 -4.07
N LYS A 42 -4.61 14.33 -3.05
CA LYS A 42 -4.27 14.62 -1.64
C LYS A 42 -2.87 14.11 -1.32
N ARG A 43 -2.13 14.83 -0.47
CA ARG A 43 -0.82 14.37 0.06
C ARG A 43 -0.89 12.95 0.63
N VAL A 44 -2.00 12.64 1.32
CA VAL A 44 -2.25 11.32 1.92
C VAL A 44 -2.31 10.23 0.86
N THR A 45 -2.86 10.51 -0.33
CA THR A 45 -2.89 9.57 -1.46
C THR A 45 -1.47 9.23 -1.92
N ILE A 46 -0.62 10.25 -2.14
CA ILE A 46 0.78 10.05 -2.55
C ILE A 46 1.55 9.23 -1.52
N SER A 47 1.39 9.58 -0.24
CA SER A 47 2.03 8.83 0.86
C SER A 47 1.57 7.37 0.89
N ASN A 48 0.27 7.12 0.72
CA ASN A 48 -0.28 5.77 0.69
C ASN A 48 0.23 4.97 -0.50
N SER A 49 0.26 5.55 -1.71
CA SER A 49 0.81 4.89 -2.90
C SER A 49 2.28 4.55 -2.69
N LEU A 50 3.10 5.49 -2.23
CA LEU A 50 4.53 5.25 -1.94
C LEU A 50 4.75 4.13 -0.92
N ARG A 51 3.90 4.04 0.11
CA ARG A 51 3.97 2.95 1.10
C ARG A 51 3.73 1.57 0.48
N LEU A 52 2.95 1.45 -0.59
CA LEU A 52 2.76 0.17 -1.28
C LEU A 52 4.08 -0.37 -1.86
N LEU A 53 5.06 0.49 -2.18
CA LEU A 53 6.36 0.04 -2.68
C LEU A 53 7.19 -0.69 -1.62
N THR A 54 6.93 -0.44 -0.34
CA THR A 54 7.60 -1.10 0.78
C THR A 54 7.06 -2.51 1.05
N LEU A 55 6.00 -2.92 0.34
CA LEU A 55 5.47 -4.28 0.42
C LEU A 55 6.45 -5.30 -0.22
N PRO A 56 6.45 -6.54 0.28
CA PRO A 56 7.11 -7.67 -0.37
C PRO A 56 6.71 -7.83 -1.83
N ARG A 57 7.65 -8.32 -2.64
CA ARG A 57 7.49 -8.48 -4.09
C ARG A 57 6.23 -9.27 -4.47
N GLU A 58 5.97 -10.38 -3.80
CA GLU A 58 4.78 -11.24 -4.04
C GLU A 58 3.45 -10.47 -3.93
N ILE A 59 3.36 -9.57 -2.94
CA ILE A 59 2.16 -8.77 -2.70
C ILE A 59 2.05 -7.66 -3.76
N LYS A 60 3.16 -7.04 -4.13
CA LYS A 60 3.19 -6.03 -5.20
C LYS A 60 2.75 -6.62 -6.54
N GLU A 61 3.26 -7.81 -6.90
CA GLU A 61 2.84 -8.52 -8.11
C GLU A 61 1.35 -8.86 -8.08
N SER A 62 0.83 -9.25 -6.92
CA SER A 62 -0.62 -9.51 -6.76
C SER A 62 -1.48 -8.24 -6.96
N ILE A 63 -0.99 -7.08 -6.52
CA ILE A 63 -1.67 -5.80 -6.76
C ILE A 63 -1.58 -5.41 -8.24
N ARG A 64 -0.41 -5.60 -8.86
CA ARG A 64 -0.19 -5.32 -10.29
C ARG A 64 -1.07 -6.17 -11.19
N ASN A 65 -1.29 -7.43 -10.82
CA ASN A 65 -2.14 -8.37 -11.54
C ASN A 65 -3.64 -8.17 -11.25
N GLY A 66 -4.03 -7.13 -10.49
CA GLY A 66 -5.43 -6.86 -10.13
C GLY A 66 -6.05 -7.86 -9.15
N ARG A 67 -5.29 -8.84 -8.63
CA ARG A 67 -5.78 -9.79 -7.62
C ARG A 67 -6.04 -9.11 -6.28
N LEU A 68 -5.34 -8.01 -6.02
CA LEU A 68 -5.48 -7.20 -4.81
C LEU A 68 -5.64 -5.73 -5.19
N SER A 69 -6.56 -5.06 -4.51
CA SER A 69 -6.64 -3.60 -4.58
C SER A 69 -5.59 -2.92 -3.69
N ALA A 70 -5.33 -1.64 -3.94
CA ALA A 70 -4.49 -0.78 -3.09
C ALA A 70 -4.96 -0.78 -1.61
N GLY A 71 -6.26 -0.94 -1.37
CA GLY A 71 -6.81 -1.09 -0.02
C GLY A 71 -6.28 -2.32 0.71
N HIS A 72 -6.24 -3.48 0.05
CA HIS A 72 -5.67 -4.69 0.63
C HIS A 72 -4.18 -4.53 0.92
N GLY A 73 -3.42 -3.90 0.02
CA GLY A 73 -2.01 -3.60 0.24
C GLY A 73 -1.78 -2.76 1.51
N ARG A 74 -2.64 -1.76 1.75
CA ARG A 74 -2.60 -0.95 2.97
C ARG A 74 -2.92 -1.75 4.24
N ALA A 75 -3.91 -2.64 4.19
CA ALA A 75 -4.20 -3.54 5.31
C ALA A 75 -3.00 -4.44 5.64
N ILE A 76 -2.35 -4.99 4.61
CA ILE A 76 -1.17 -5.84 4.78
C ILE A 76 0.00 -5.06 5.38
N LEU A 77 0.20 -3.80 4.99
CA LEU A 77 1.23 -2.92 5.57
C LEU A 77 1.05 -2.65 7.07
N MET A 78 -0.14 -2.87 7.65
CA MET A 78 -0.32 -2.76 9.10
C MET A 78 0.42 -3.88 9.85
N MET A 79 0.67 -5.02 9.18
CA MET A 79 1.45 -6.11 9.75
C MET A 79 2.92 -5.72 9.79
N LYS A 80 3.50 -5.51 10.98
CA LYS A 80 4.89 -5.04 11.13
C LYS A 80 5.98 -6.04 10.71
N THR A 81 5.62 -7.29 10.43
CA THR A 81 6.57 -8.39 10.18
C THR A 81 6.30 -9.05 8.84
N HIS A 82 7.36 -9.35 8.10
CA HIS A 82 7.29 -9.98 6.77
C HIS A 82 6.43 -11.26 6.74
N ASN A 83 6.67 -12.20 7.66
CA ASN A 83 5.89 -13.44 7.75
C ASN A 83 4.39 -13.18 7.98
N SER A 84 4.07 -12.16 8.78
CA SER A 84 2.69 -11.78 9.05
C SER A 84 2.01 -11.13 7.84
N MET A 85 2.76 -10.34 7.06
CA MET A 85 2.29 -9.77 5.80
C MET A 85 1.93 -10.87 4.80
N ILE A 86 2.83 -11.85 4.60
CA ILE A 86 2.62 -13.00 3.71
C ILE A 86 1.44 -13.85 4.19
N GLY A 87 1.32 -14.08 5.50
CA GLY A 87 0.22 -14.85 6.07
C GLY A 87 -1.15 -14.21 5.79
N LEU A 88 -1.27 -12.89 5.96
CA LEU A 88 -2.49 -12.15 5.63
C LEU A 88 -2.76 -12.16 4.12
N TRP A 89 -1.73 -11.92 3.30
CA TRP A 89 -1.83 -11.97 1.85
C TRP A 89 -2.40 -13.30 1.34
N LYS A 90 -1.85 -14.44 1.80
CA LYS A 90 -2.35 -15.77 1.44
C LYS A 90 -3.81 -15.97 1.85
N LYS A 91 -4.20 -15.47 3.03
CA LYS A 91 -5.60 -15.52 3.48
C LYS A 91 -6.53 -14.68 2.60
N ILE A 92 -6.13 -13.48 2.23
CA ILE A 92 -6.93 -12.60 1.37
C ILE A 92 -7.16 -13.27 0.01
N ILE A 93 -6.10 -13.82 -0.61
CA ILE A 93 -6.21 -14.51 -1.89
C ILE A 93 -7.10 -15.76 -1.78
N LYS A 94 -6.85 -16.62 -0.78
CA LYS A 94 -7.60 -17.87 -0.62
C LYS A 94 -9.06 -17.64 -0.25
N GLY A 95 -9.33 -16.65 0.59
CA GLY A 95 -10.67 -16.36 1.12
C GLY A 95 -11.44 -15.28 0.37
N LYS A 96 -10.90 -14.71 -0.72
CA LYS A 96 -11.45 -13.54 -1.43
C LYS A 96 -11.98 -12.47 -0.48
N MET A 97 -11.21 -12.18 0.57
CA MET A 97 -11.61 -11.25 1.61
C MET A 97 -11.82 -9.86 1.03
N SER A 98 -12.84 -9.14 1.48
CA SER A 98 -13.02 -7.72 1.14
C SER A 98 -11.96 -6.85 1.83
N VAL A 99 -11.71 -5.65 1.29
CA VAL A 99 -10.75 -4.67 1.85
C VAL A 99 -11.03 -4.40 3.33
N ARG A 100 -12.29 -4.16 3.68
CA ARG A 100 -12.72 -3.93 5.07
C ARG A 100 -12.38 -5.11 5.97
N ALA A 101 -12.67 -6.34 5.53
CA ALA A 101 -12.37 -7.55 6.29
C ALA A 101 -10.86 -7.75 6.49
N ALA A 102 -10.06 -7.41 5.47
CA ALA A 102 -8.59 -7.44 5.58
C ALA A 102 -8.07 -6.38 6.58
N GLU A 103 -8.62 -5.17 6.57
CA GLU A 103 -8.29 -4.10 7.51
C GLU A 103 -8.67 -4.48 8.95
N ASP A 104 -9.88 -5.00 9.17
CA ASP A 104 -10.34 -5.46 10.49
C ASP A 104 -9.45 -6.59 11.02
N TRP A 105 -9.12 -7.57 10.18
CA TRP A 105 -8.25 -8.67 10.58
C TRP A 105 -6.85 -8.18 10.96
N ALA A 106 -6.28 -7.26 10.18
CA ALA A 106 -4.97 -6.66 10.47
C ALA A 106 -4.99 -5.83 11.76
N LYS A 107 -6.09 -5.12 12.02
CA LYS A 107 -6.31 -4.34 13.24
C LYS A 107 -6.47 -5.25 14.47
N GLU A 108 -7.30 -6.28 14.39
CA GLU A 108 -7.51 -7.26 15.45
C GLU A 108 -6.20 -7.95 15.84
N LYS A 109 -5.42 -8.42 14.85
CA LYS A 109 -4.12 -9.05 15.12
C LYS A 109 -3.11 -8.11 15.75
N THR A 110 -3.12 -6.85 15.35
CA THR A 110 -2.28 -5.82 15.95
C THR A 110 -2.67 -5.56 17.41
N LEU A 111 -3.98 -5.45 17.69
CA LEU A 111 -4.51 -5.23 19.03
C LEU A 111 -4.21 -6.42 19.95
N LYS A 112 -4.48 -7.65 19.49
CA LYS A 112 -4.20 -8.87 20.26
C LYS A 112 -2.72 -9.02 20.59
N LYS A 113 -1.81 -8.63 19.67
CA LYS A 113 -0.37 -8.62 19.93
C LYS A 113 0.04 -7.58 20.99
N LEU A 114 -0.65 -6.45 21.07
CA LEU A 114 -0.40 -5.42 22.10
C LEU A 114 -0.88 -5.88 23.48
N GLU A 115 -2.04 -6.55 23.56
CA GLU A 115 -2.57 -7.09 24.82
C GLU A 115 -1.70 -8.22 25.37
N LEU A 116 -1.22 -9.12 24.52
CA LEU A 116 -0.27 -10.18 24.90
C LEU A 116 1.05 -9.62 25.45
N LYS A 117 1.54 -8.48 24.92
CA LYS A 117 2.74 -7.83 25.46
C LYS A 117 2.51 -7.18 26.83
N LYS A 118 1.31 -6.69 27.12
CA LYS A 118 0.96 -6.08 28.41
C LYS A 118 0.79 -7.10 29.55
N LYS A 119 0.45 -8.35 29.24
CA LYS A 119 0.31 -9.43 30.25
C LYS A 119 1.64 -10.07 30.68
N VAL A 120 2.74 -9.77 29.99
CA VAL A 120 4.07 -10.37 30.22
C VAL A 120 5.02 -9.37 30.91
N ILE A 121 4.52 -8.19 31.27
CA ILE A 121 5.26 -7.13 31.97
C ILE A 121 4.62 -6.94 33.35
#